data_AF-A0A940L8C3-F1
#
_entry.id   AF-A0A940L8C3-F1
#
_cell.length_a   1.000
_cell.length_b   1.000
_cell.length_c   1.000
_cell.angle_alpha   90.00
_cell.angle_beta   90.00
_cell.angle_gamma   90.00
#
_symmetry.space_group_name_H-M   'P 1'
#
loop_
_entity.id
_entity.type
_entity.pdbx_description
1 polymer ?
#
loop_
_entity_poly.entity_id
_entity_poly.type
_entity_poly.pdbx_seq_one_letter_code
_entity_poly.pdbx_strand_id
1 'polypeptide(L)'
;MLKPRAYRAFPSLVMIVISLFVFSKANAGPARAQWLSSQQLLIKLPQGLRVADNMQFQLANSEVTFAKSPKTYVLPLLQKQDNFALVSTATLGRATIEELIHRPLKIFVTNEKGQLLDSTAIQYAGLLDELYAYLGNDLGMTTRNGQFQLKLWAPTAFNVRLALYSSPTANEITPDKIFPMTLQNGVWMAEVPRQYQNYFYLYEVTVFQPLTDRLETSIVTDPYSLSLSTNGTKSQLVDTDSAETKPYGWDYLNKPVLNSFK
;
A
#
# COMPACT_ATOMS: atom_id res chain seq x y z
N MET A 1 -18.57 -38.65 23.06
CA MET A 1 -19.52 -37.52 22.89
C MET A 1 -18.69 -36.24 22.88
N LEU A 2 -18.23 -35.80 21.70
CA LEU A 2 -17.37 -34.62 21.53
C LEU A 2 -18.20 -33.50 20.93
N LYS A 3 -18.34 -32.37 21.65
CA LYS A 3 -18.98 -31.16 21.15
C LYS A 3 -18.08 -30.51 20.08
N PRO A 4 -18.59 -30.11 18.91
CA PRO A 4 -17.80 -29.36 17.94
C PRO A 4 -17.61 -27.92 18.43
N ARG A 5 -16.35 -27.48 18.50
CA ARG A 5 -15.98 -26.06 18.65
C ARG A 5 -16.29 -25.35 17.34
N ALA A 6 -17.23 -24.41 17.38
CA ALA A 6 -17.44 -23.47 16.29
C ALA A 6 -16.22 -22.56 16.17
N TYR A 7 -15.48 -22.67 15.07
CA TYR A 7 -14.52 -21.66 14.66
C TYR A 7 -15.31 -20.40 14.27
N ARG A 8 -15.19 -19.35 15.09
CA ARG A 8 -15.61 -18.01 14.68
C ARG A 8 -14.68 -17.57 13.55
N ALA A 9 -15.24 -17.47 12.35
CA ALA A 9 -14.62 -16.75 11.25
C ALA A 9 -14.41 -15.30 11.69
N PHE A 10 -13.16 -14.88 11.83
CA PHE A 10 -12.83 -13.46 11.84
C PHE A 10 -13.14 -12.92 10.44
N PRO A 11 -13.92 -11.83 10.30
CA PRO A 11 -14.09 -11.21 9.00
C PRO A 11 -12.74 -10.59 8.63
N SER A 12 -12.11 -11.17 7.62
CA SER A 12 -10.99 -10.58 6.90
C SER A 12 -11.43 -9.24 6.35
N LEU A 13 -11.05 -8.17 7.04
CA LEU A 13 -11.20 -6.81 6.53
C LEU A 13 -10.28 -6.71 5.32
N VAL A 14 -10.89 -6.59 4.14
CA VAL A 14 -10.21 -6.34 2.88
C VAL A 14 -9.57 -4.96 2.99
N MET A 15 -8.30 -4.96 3.39
CA MET A 15 -7.44 -3.81 3.24
C MET A 15 -7.26 -3.64 1.73
N ILE A 16 -7.90 -2.61 1.15
CA ILE A 16 -7.59 -2.18 -0.21
C ILE A 16 -6.20 -1.56 -0.12
N VAL A 17 -5.20 -2.44 -0.18
CA VAL A 17 -3.84 -2.08 -0.44
C VAL A 17 -3.89 -1.40 -1.81
N ILE A 18 -3.37 -0.18 -1.95
CA ILE A 18 -2.90 0.30 -3.26
C ILE A 18 -1.64 -0.52 -3.58
N SER A 19 -1.83 -1.83 -3.72
CA SER A 19 -0.98 -2.74 -4.45
C SER A 19 -1.80 -3.00 -5.69
N LEU A 20 -1.47 -2.28 -6.76
CA LEU A 20 -1.88 -2.73 -8.09
C LEU A 20 -1.30 -4.13 -8.29
N PHE A 21 -2.12 -5.14 -8.01
CA PHE A 21 -1.80 -6.53 -8.31
C PHE A 21 -2.13 -6.82 -9.79
N VAL A 22 -1.11 -7.33 -10.48
CA VAL A 22 -1.14 -8.25 -11.64
C VAL A 22 -1.64 -7.72 -13.00
N PHE A 23 -0.74 -7.64 -13.98
CA PHE A 23 -0.62 -8.54 -15.15
C PHE A 23 0.71 -8.26 -15.88
N SER A 24 1.37 -9.33 -16.35
CA SER A 24 2.74 -9.31 -16.85
C SER A 24 2.96 -8.38 -18.05
N LYS A 25 3.93 -7.46 -17.93
CA LYS A 25 4.74 -6.96 -19.05
C LYS A 25 6.21 -7.38 -18.85
N ALA A 26 6.90 -7.59 -19.97
CA ALA A 26 8.17 -8.32 -20.09
C ALA A 26 9.39 -7.76 -19.32
N ASN A 27 9.31 -6.55 -18.74
CA ASN A 27 10.50 -5.88 -18.19
C ASN A 27 10.66 -5.97 -16.66
N ALA A 28 9.62 -6.33 -15.91
CA ALA A 28 9.64 -6.34 -14.44
C ALA A 28 10.39 -7.54 -13.82
N GLY A 29 10.58 -8.61 -14.61
CA GLY A 29 10.99 -9.91 -14.10
C GLY A 29 9.90 -10.57 -13.23
N PRO A 30 10.12 -11.83 -12.83
CA PRO A 30 9.19 -12.58 -11.99
C PRO A 30 9.25 -12.10 -10.53
N ALA A 31 8.12 -12.08 -9.82
CA ALA A 31 8.03 -11.73 -8.40
C ALA A 31 7.89 -13.00 -7.53
N ARG A 32 9.00 -13.68 -7.26
CA ARG A 32 9.08 -14.95 -6.52
C ARG A 32 9.66 -14.82 -5.11
N ALA A 33 10.02 -13.61 -4.69
CA ALA A 33 10.39 -13.31 -3.32
C ALA A 33 9.19 -12.74 -2.55
N GLN A 34 8.96 -13.21 -1.34
CA GLN A 34 7.94 -12.71 -0.41
C GLN A 34 8.64 -12.19 0.84
N TRP A 35 8.56 -10.89 1.09
CA TRP A 35 9.05 -10.29 2.32
C TRP A 35 8.00 -10.49 3.41
N LEU A 36 8.21 -11.51 4.23
CA LEU A 36 7.21 -12.02 5.16
C LEU A 36 7.08 -11.15 6.40
N SER A 37 8.22 -10.65 6.89
CA SER A 37 8.32 -9.91 8.14
C SER A 37 9.56 -9.04 8.18
N SER A 38 9.71 -8.23 9.24
CA SER A 38 10.97 -7.51 9.51
C SER A 38 12.18 -8.47 9.64
N GLN A 39 11.92 -9.75 9.93
CA GLN A 39 12.94 -10.74 10.24
C GLN A 39 13.21 -11.74 9.11
N GLN A 40 12.26 -11.97 8.20
CA GLN A 40 12.32 -13.07 7.24
C GLN A 40 11.80 -12.70 5.86
N LEU A 41 12.44 -13.30 4.85
CA LEU A 41 12.04 -13.23 3.44
C LEU A 41 12.15 -14.63 2.82
N LEU A 42 11.12 -15.05 2.10
CA LEU A 42 11.05 -16.33 1.40
C LEU A 42 11.31 -16.13 -0.08
N ILE A 43 12.22 -16.91 -0.67
CA ILE A 43 12.60 -16.83 -2.08
C ILE A 43 12.34 -18.19 -2.73
N LYS A 44 11.60 -18.19 -3.84
CA LYS A 44 11.45 -19.37 -4.70
C LYS A 44 12.31 -19.22 -5.96
N LEU A 45 13.34 -20.04 -6.08
CA LEU A 45 14.18 -20.12 -7.27
C LEU A 45 13.41 -20.72 -8.47
N PRO A 46 13.78 -20.39 -9.72
CA PRO A 46 13.16 -20.94 -10.91
C PRO A 46 13.29 -22.47 -10.97
N GLN A 47 12.47 -23.10 -11.80
CA GLN A 47 12.57 -24.54 -12.04
C GLN A 47 13.97 -24.91 -12.54
N GLY A 48 14.50 -26.02 -12.04
CA GLY A 48 15.85 -26.50 -12.36
C GLY A 48 16.97 -25.93 -11.47
N LEU A 49 16.69 -24.90 -10.64
CA LEU A 49 17.66 -24.37 -9.69
C LEU A 49 17.28 -24.76 -8.25
N ARG A 50 18.20 -25.40 -7.54
CA ARG A 50 18.06 -25.77 -6.13
C ARG A 50 18.95 -24.89 -5.27
N VAL A 51 18.49 -24.59 -4.05
CA VAL A 51 19.27 -23.80 -3.10
C VAL A 51 20.50 -24.59 -2.65
N ALA A 52 21.68 -24.05 -2.91
CA ALA A 52 22.96 -24.63 -2.51
C ALA A 52 23.68 -23.74 -1.48
N ASP A 53 24.59 -24.32 -0.70
CA ASP A 53 25.29 -23.60 0.39
C ASP A 53 26.23 -22.51 -0.12
N ASN A 54 26.69 -22.63 -1.36
CA ASN A 54 27.54 -21.65 -2.03
C ASN A 54 26.75 -20.50 -2.68
N MET A 55 25.43 -20.44 -2.47
CA MET A 55 24.61 -19.34 -2.94
C MET A 55 24.58 -18.19 -1.93
N GLN A 56 24.65 -16.97 -2.43
CA GLN A 56 24.48 -15.75 -1.66
C GLN A 56 23.20 -15.04 -2.11
N PHE A 57 22.42 -14.58 -1.13
CA PHE A 57 21.18 -13.86 -1.35
C PHE A 57 21.39 -12.40 -0.97
N GLN A 58 21.03 -11.50 -1.88
CA GLN A 58 21.35 -10.09 -1.77
C GLN A 58 20.12 -9.25 -2.11
N LEU A 59 19.74 -8.34 -1.21
CA LEU A 59 18.75 -7.31 -1.48
C LEU A 59 19.46 -6.07 -2.03
N ALA A 60 19.02 -5.57 -3.19
CA ALA A 60 19.54 -4.34 -3.77
C ALA A 60 18.48 -3.62 -4.61
N ASN A 61 18.74 -2.35 -4.92
CA ASN A 61 17.94 -1.58 -5.87
C ASN A 61 18.12 -2.13 -7.30
N SER A 62 17.06 -2.13 -8.10
CA SER A 62 17.01 -2.65 -9.47
C SER A 62 17.63 -1.71 -10.50
N GLU A 63 17.83 -0.43 -10.16
CA GLU A 63 18.40 0.55 -11.07
C GLU A 63 19.92 0.41 -11.21
N VAL A 64 20.34 -0.17 -12.34
CA VAL A 64 21.72 -0.27 -12.81
C VAL A 64 22.33 1.09 -13.19
N THR A 65 21.56 2.20 -13.16
CA THR A 65 22.05 3.55 -13.52
C THR A 65 22.54 4.42 -12.35
N PHE A 66 22.50 3.94 -11.11
CA PHE A 66 23.27 4.57 -10.02
C PHE A 66 24.68 3.99 -10.00
N ALA A 67 25.54 4.51 -10.89
CA ALA A 67 26.93 4.13 -11.10
C ALA A 67 27.89 4.40 -9.91
N LYS A 68 27.37 4.47 -8.68
CA LYS A 68 28.13 4.49 -7.42
C LYS A 68 27.44 3.56 -6.43
N SER A 69 27.82 2.28 -6.52
CA SER A 69 27.58 1.19 -5.56
C SER A 69 26.15 1.10 -4.99
N PRO A 70 25.25 0.29 -5.57
CA PRO A 70 24.01 -0.04 -4.90
C PRO A 70 24.36 -0.59 -3.51
N LYS A 71 23.81 0.02 -2.45
CA LYS A 71 23.89 -0.57 -1.12
C LYS A 71 23.23 -1.93 -1.21
N THR A 72 24.05 -2.97 -1.18
CA THR A 72 23.61 -4.35 -1.19
C THR A 72 23.57 -4.87 0.23
N TYR A 73 22.47 -5.54 0.58
CA TYR A 73 22.32 -6.17 1.88
C TYR A 73 22.34 -7.68 1.70
N VAL A 74 23.38 -8.32 2.25
CA VAL A 74 23.47 -9.78 2.27
C VAL A 74 22.43 -10.32 3.25
N LEU A 75 21.62 -11.26 2.80
CA LEU A 75 20.58 -11.91 3.57
C LEU A 75 21.02 -13.33 3.93
N PRO A 76 21.37 -13.62 5.21
CA PRO A 76 21.81 -14.95 5.62
C PRO A 76 20.75 -16.02 5.36
N LEU A 77 21.14 -17.16 4.80
CA LEU A 77 20.26 -18.31 4.64
C LEU A 77 19.91 -18.91 6.02
N LEU A 78 18.63 -19.03 6.32
CA LEU A 78 18.12 -19.63 7.56
C LEU A 78 17.71 -21.09 7.33
N GLN A 79 16.95 -21.34 6.26
CA GLN A 79 16.45 -22.66 5.91
C GLN A 79 16.41 -22.80 4.39
N LYS A 80 16.61 -24.03 3.91
CA LYS A 80 16.46 -24.38 2.50
C LYS A 80 15.64 -25.65 2.34
N GLN A 81 14.75 -25.65 1.35
CA GLN A 81 13.97 -26.83 0.96
C GLN A 81 13.80 -26.83 -0.56
N ASP A 82 14.49 -27.75 -1.24
CA ASP A 82 14.52 -27.83 -2.72
C ASP A 82 14.89 -26.49 -3.39
N ASN A 83 13.93 -25.82 -4.03
CA ASN A 83 14.11 -24.51 -4.65
C ASN A 83 13.63 -23.32 -3.80
N PHE A 84 13.30 -23.54 -2.52
CA PHE A 84 12.91 -22.51 -1.58
C PHE A 84 14.04 -22.18 -0.61
N ALA A 85 14.33 -20.89 -0.46
CA ALA A 85 15.25 -20.33 0.54
C ALA A 85 14.48 -19.40 1.47
N LEU A 86 14.55 -19.68 2.78
CA LEU A 86 14.15 -18.72 3.81
C LEU A 86 15.41 -17.99 4.25
N VAL A 87 15.44 -16.67 4.09
CA VAL A 87 16.59 -15.83 4.44
C VAL A 87 16.23 -14.85 5.55
N SER A 88 17.24 -14.43 6.32
CA SER A 88 17.09 -13.47 7.40
C SER A 88 17.15 -12.04 6.87
N THR A 89 16.20 -11.22 7.27
CA THR A 89 16.22 -9.76 7.13
C THR A 89 16.45 -9.06 8.46
N ALA A 90 16.74 -9.81 9.53
CA ALA A 90 16.94 -9.29 10.90
C ALA A 90 18.05 -8.22 11.02
N THR A 91 19.01 -8.25 10.10
CA THR A 91 20.10 -7.27 10.02
C THR A 91 19.65 -5.91 9.44
N LEU A 92 18.50 -5.88 8.78
CA LEU A 92 17.87 -4.65 8.28
C LEU A 92 17.12 -4.01 9.44
N GLY A 93 17.72 -3.01 10.08
CA GLY A 93 17.03 -2.22 11.10
C GLY A 93 15.77 -1.54 10.53
N ARG A 94 14.80 -1.23 11.39
CA ARG A 94 13.51 -0.62 10.98
C ARG A 94 13.68 0.62 10.09
N ALA A 95 14.57 1.54 10.46
CA ALA A 95 14.84 2.74 9.67
C ALA A 95 15.38 2.42 8.27
N THR A 96 16.17 1.36 8.13
CA THR A 96 16.65 0.89 6.82
C THR A 96 15.50 0.30 6.01
N ILE A 97 14.62 -0.49 6.63
CA ILE A 97 13.44 -1.02 5.94
C ILE A 97 12.54 0.13 5.47
N GLU A 98 12.28 1.12 6.32
CA GLU A 98 11.53 2.34 6.00
C GLU A 98 12.13 3.07 4.78
N GLU A 99 13.47 3.18 4.69
CA GLU A 99 14.13 3.76 3.50
C GLU A 99 13.94 2.90 2.23
N LEU A 100 13.96 1.57 2.38
CA LEU A 100 14.00 0.63 1.28
C LEU A 100 12.63 0.40 0.62
N ILE A 101 11.53 0.40 1.36
CA ILE A 101 10.19 0.10 0.81
C ILE A 101 9.69 1.12 -0.23
N HIS A 102 10.34 2.28 -0.33
CA HIS A 102 10.07 3.30 -1.35
C HIS A 102 10.87 3.10 -2.64
N ARG A 103 11.74 2.09 -2.69
CA ARG A 103 12.72 1.88 -3.77
C ARG A 103 12.38 0.67 -4.63
N PRO A 104 12.93 0.63 -5.85
CA PRO A 104 12.70 -0.50 -6.74
C PRO A 104 13.60 -1.68 -6.33
N LEU A 105 13.23 -2.44 -5.30
CA LEU A 105 14.10 -3.51 -4.79
C LEU A 105 13.92 -4.83 -5.56
N LYS A 106 15.02 -5.55 -5.73
CA LYS A 106 15.06 -6.93 -6.21
C LYS A 106 15.97 -7.77 -5.31
N ILE A 107 15.71 -9.06 -5.30
CA ILE A 107 16.63 -10.06 -4.78
C ILE A 107 17.53 -10.53 -5.92
N PHE A 108 18.84 -10.52 -5.67
CA PHE A 108 19.87 -11.10 -6.51
C PHE A 108 20.42 -12.34 -5.83
N VAL A 109 20.55 -13.41 -6.59
CA VAL A 109 21.13 -14.68 -6.14
C VAL A 109 22.42 -14.87 -6.90
N THR A 110 23.54 -14.96 -6.20
CA THR A 110 24.87 -15.17 -6.79
C THR A 110 25.52 -16.43 -6.24
N ASN A 111 26.54 -16.95 -6.92
CA ASN A 111 27.44 -17.94 -6.33
C ASN A 111 28.57 -17.27 -5.51
N GLU A 112 29.42 -18.07 -4.87
CA GLU A 112 30.64 -17.63 -4.15
C GLU A 112 31.61 -16.79 -4.99
N LYS A 113 31.59 -16.96 -6.32
CA LYS A 113 32.43 -16.18 -7.25
C LYS A 113 31.76 -14.88 -7.69
N GLY A 114 30.59 -14.54 -7.14
CA GLY A 114 29.82 -13.36 -7.50
C GLY A 114 29.08 -13.44 -8.84
N GLN A 115 29.01 -14.62 -9.47
CA GLN A 115 28.26 -14.79 -10.72
C GLN A 115 26.76 -14.82 -10.43
N LEU A 116 25.99 -14.02 -11.17
CA LEU A 116 24.53 -13.97 -11.06
C LEU A 116 23.88 -15.28 -11.53
N LEU A 117 23.05 -15.87 -10.68
CA LEU A 117 22.30 -17.10 -10.93
C LEU A 117 20.82 -16.82 -11.19
N ASP A 118 20.21 -15.91 -10.42
CA ASP A 118 18.81 -15.50 -10.56
C ASP A 118 18.60 -14.08 -10.04
N SER A 119 17.53 -13.44 -10.51
CA SER A 119 17.01 -12.21 -9.91
C SER A 119 15.49 -12.20 -9.91
N THR A 120 14.90 -11.67 -8.85
CA THR A 120 13.44 -11.68 -8.70
C THR A 120 12.92 -10.47 -7.93
N ALA A 121 11.75 -9.96 -8.33
CA ALA A 121 11.04 -8.90 -7.62
C ALA A 121 10.43 -9.42 -6.31
N ILE A 122 10.09 -8.46 -5.43
CA ILE A 122 9.65 -8.73 -4.07
C ILE A 122 8.16 -8.42 -3.92
N GLN A 123 7.44 -9.29 -3.20
CA GLN A 123 6.09 -9.08 -2.72
C GLN A 123 6.16 -8.63 -1.26
N TYR A 124 5.57 -7.48 -0.92
CA TYR A 124 5.76 -6.81 0.37
C TYR A 124 4.65 -7.03 1.40
N ALA A 125 3.56 -7.73 1.03
CA ALA A 125 2.32 -7.75 1.82
C ALA A 125 2.54 -8.10 3.31
N GLY A 126 3.26 -9.18 3.62
CA GLY A 126 3.52 -9.60 5.00
C GLY A 126 4.31 -8.56 5.81
N LEU A 127 5.37 -8.00 5.22
CA LEU A 127 6.15 -6.93 5.83
C LEU A 127 5.30 -5.68 6.10
N LEU A 128 4.49 -5.26 5.12
CA LEU A 128 3.67 -4.05 5.25
C LEU A 128 2.60 -4.22 6.32
N ASP A 129 2.00 -5.41 6.44
CA ASP A 129 1.04 -5.71 7.49
C ASP A 129 1.71 -5.67 8.88
N GLU A 130 2.90 -6.27 9.05
CA GLU A 130 3.60 -6.21 10.33
C GLU A 130 3.97 -4.78 10.74
N LEU A 131 4.48 -3.98 9.80
CA LEU A 131 5.06 -2.68 10.12
C LEU A 131 4.06 -1.52 10.12
N TYR A 132 3.04 -1.60 9.26
CA TYR A 132 2.16 -0.48 8.94
C TYR A 132 0.67 -0.81 8.95
N ALA A 133 0.25 -2.00 9.43
CA ALA A 133 -1.18 -2.27 9.61
C ALA A 133 -1.85 -1.12 10.37
N TYR A 134 -2.87 -0.54 9.76
CA TYR A 134 -3.63 0.56 10.33
C TYR A 134 -4.90 0.02 10.97
N LEU A 135 -4.98 0.09 12.30
CA LEU A 135 -6.12 -0.39 13.07
C LEU A 135 -7.15 0.70 13.39
N GLY A 136 -6.86 1.95 12.98
CA GLY A 136 -7.81 3.06 13.10
C GLY A 136 -8.97 2.92 12.11
N ASN A 137 -10.05 3.64 12.38
CA ASN A 137 -11.28 3.63 11.59
C ASN A 137 -11.57 4.99 10.92
N ASP A 138 -10.55 5.82 10.79
CA ASP A 138 -10.62 7.21 10.31
C ASP A 138 -9.74 7.44 9.06
N LEU A 139 -9.52 6.39 8.26
CA LEU A 139 -9.02 6.54 6.89
C LEU A 139 -10.06 7.23 6.00
N GLY A 140 -9.58 7.89 4.96
CA GLY A 140 -10.38 8.75 4.11
C GLY A 140 -10.55 10.15 4.68
N MET A 141 -11.69 10.75 4.39
CA MET A 141 -12.03 12.08 4.85
C MET A 141 -12.85 12.02 6.14
N THR A 142 -12.42 12.77 7.15
CA THR A 142 -13.16 12.98 8.40
C THR A 142 -13.19 14.47 8.75
N THR A 143 -14.04 14.87 9.69
CA THR A 143 -14.02 16.23 10.25
C THR A 143 -13.39 16.20 11.64
N ARG A 144 -12.39 17.05 11.88
CA ARG A 144 -11.71 17.19 13.18
C ARG A 144 -11.39 18.65 13.45
N ASN A 145 -11.70 19.14 14.65
CA ASN A 145 -11.45 20.53 15.08
C ASN A 145 -12.01 21.59 14.10
N GLY A 146 -13.18 21.30 13.50
CA GLY A 146 -13.81 22.20 12.53
C GLY A 146 -13.09 22.29 11.18
N GLN A 147 -12.17 21.37 10.87
CA GLN A 147 -11.48 21.24 9.59
C GLN A 147 -11.69 19.83 9.02
N PHE A 148 -11.38 19.63 7.74
CA PHE A 148 -11.31 18.30 7.18
C PHE A 148 -9.93 17.69 7.43
N GLN A 149 -9.89 16.45 7.89
CA GLN A 149 -8.69 15.65 8.02
C GLN A 149 -8.77 14.49 7.04
N LEU A 150 -7.77 14.41 6.17
CA LEU A 150 -7.68 13.40 5.12
C LEU A 150 -6.54 12.45 5.43
N LYS A 151 -6.80 11.15 5.41
CA LYS A 151 -5.84 10.09 5.71
C LYS A 151 -5.83 9.03 4.61
N LEU A 152 -4.68 8.81 4.00
CA LEU A 152 -4.48 7.77 2.99
C LEU A 152 -3.41 6.78 3.45
N TRP A 153 -3.76 5.50 3.57
CA TRP A 153 -2.76 4.44 3.80
C TRP A 153 -2.01 4.14 2.50
N ALA A 154 -0.74 4.51 2.44
CA ALA A 154 0.13 4.29 1.29
C ALA A 154 1.60 4.22 1.72
N PRO A 155 1.99 3.17 2.47
CA PRO A 155 3.31 3.10 3.12
C PRO A 155 4.48 3.01 2.15
N THR A 156 4.27 2.53 0.92
CA THR A 156 5.31 2.44 -0.11
C THR A 156 5.41 3.70 -0.96
N ALA A 157 4.44 4.62 -0.88
CA ALA A 157 4.47 5.85 -1.67
C ALA A 157 5.68 6.71 -1.27
N PHE A 158 6.35 7.28 -2.27
CA PHE A 158 7.44 8.22 -2.06
C PHE A 158 6.91 9.61 -1.71
N ASN A 159 5.79 9.99 -2.31
CA ASN A 159 5.14 11.28 -2.08
C ASN A 159 3.64 11.15 -2.30
N VAL A 160 2.86 11.87 -1.51
CA VAL A 160 1.42 12.06 -1.75
C VAL A 160 1.07 13.53 -1.64
N ARG A 161 0.35 14.03 -2.64
CA ARG A 161 -0.28 15.36 -2.63
C ARG A 161 -1.79 15.21 -2.76
N LEU A 162 -2.51 16.14 -2.17
CA LEU A 162 -3.94 16.26 -2.31
C LEU A 162 -4.25 17.44 -3.25
N ALA A 163 -4.88 17.14 -4.37
CA ALA A 163 -5.28 18.12 -5.37
C ALA A 163 -6.78 18.42 -5.23
N LEU A 164 -7.15 19.69 -5.01
CA LEU A 164 -8.55 20.14 -4.89
C LEU A 164 -9.04 20.81 -6.17
N TYR A 165 -10.33 20.63 -6.44
CA TYR A 165 -11.05 21.14 -7.60
C TYR A 165 -12.42 21.67 -7.16
N SER A 166 -12.77 22.89 -7.54
CA SER A 166 -14.07 23.51 -7.28
C SER A 166 -15.17 22.93 -8.18
N SER A 167 -14.77 22.30 -9.29
CA SER A 167 -15.62 21.77 -10.34
C SER A 167 -15.67 20.23 -10.32
N PRO A 168 -16.87 19.63 -10.49
CA PRO A 168 -17.01 18.17 -10.57
C PRO A 168 -16.55 17.59 -11.91
N THR A 169 -16.29 18.44 -12.91
CA THR A 169 -16.13 17.99 -14.30
C THR A 169 -14.83 17.21 -14.48
N ALA A 170 -14.90 16.11 -15.26
CA ALA A 170 -13.75 15.24 -15.47
C ALA A 170 -12.64 15.91 -16.30
N ASN A 171 -13.00 16.80 -17.22
CA ASN A 171 -12.06 17.46 -18.14
C ASN A 171 -11.22 18.55 -17.47
N GLU A 172 -11.59 18.96 -16.26
CA GLU A 172 -10.79 19.87 -15.45
C GLU A 172 -9.65 19.10 -14.78
N ILE A 173 -8.45 19.31 -15.32
CA ILE A 173 -7.23 18.59 -14.92
C ILE A 173 -6.32 19.44 -14.02
N THR A 174 -6.47 20.77 -14.05
CA THR A 174 -5.66 21.68 -13.24
C THR A 174 -6.34 21.87 -11.88
N PRO A 175 -5.66 21.58 -10.76
CA PRO A 175 -6.22 21.80 -9.44
C PRO A 175 -6.22 23.29 -9.06
N ASP A 176 -7.26 23.71 -8.34
CA ASP A 176 -7.35 25.03 -7.72
C ASP A 176 -6.35 25.20 -6.58
N LYS A 177 -6.10 24.09 -5.85
CA LYS A 177 -5.18 24.07 -4.71
C LYS A 177 -4.54 22.70 -4.56
N ILE A 178 -3.27 22.70 -4.14
CA ILE A 178 -2.53 21.49 -3.78
C ILE A 178 -2.12 21.59 -2.31
N PHE A 179 -2.37 20.53 -1.55
CA PHE A 179 -1.90 20.35 -0.19
C PHE A 179 -0.84 19.23 -0.17
N PRO A 180 0.38 19.48 0.31
CA PRO A 180 1.31 18.39 0.58
C PRO A 180 0.77 17.55 1.74
N MET A 181 0.88 16.22 1.65
CA MET A 181 0.55 15.34 2.75
C MET A 181 1.81 14.97 3.53
N THR A 182 1.67 14.73 4.83
CA THR A 182 2.76 14.29 5.71
C THR A 182 2.60 12.81 6.03
N LEU A 183 3.66 12.02 5.85
CA LEU A 183 3.68 10.61 6.17
C LEU A 183 3.93 10.38 7.67
N GLN A 184 3.06 9.62 8.32
CA GLN A 184 3.26 9.09 9.66
C GLN A 184 2.85 7.63 9.71
N ASN A 185 3.80 6.74 10.04
CA ASN A 185 3.57 5.31 10.22
C ASN A 185 2.74 4.66 9.07
N GLY A 186 3.10 4.95 7.82
CA GLY A 186 2.44 4.39 6.63
C GLY A 186 1.18 5.13 6.16
N VAL A 187 0.71 6.12 6.92
CA VAL A 187 -0.47 6.93 6.58
C VAL A 187 -0.05 8.35 6.22
N TRP A 188 -0.48 8.79 5.05
CA TRP A 188 -0.34 10.17 4.59
C TRP A 188 -1.50 11.00 5.10
N MET A 189 -1.21 12.18 5.64
CA MET A 189 -2.21 13.05 6.26
C MET A 189 -2.16 14.48 5.73
N ALA A 190 -3.33 15.09 5.52
CA ALA A 190 -3.47 16.51 5.29
C ALA A 190 -4.65 17.08 6.08
N GLU A 191 -4.52 18.33 6.52
CA GLU A 191 -5.61 19.12 7.07
C GLU A 191 -6.04 20.15 6.03
N VAL A 192 -7.33 20.17 5.71
CA VAL A 192 -7.92 21.04 4.70
C VAL A 192 -8.93 21.99 5.36
N PRO A 193 -8.81 23.30 5.12
CA PRO A 193 -9.75 24.29 5.61
C PRO A 193 -11.22 23.98 5.29
N ARG A 194 -12.14 24.14 6.24
CA ARG A 194 -13.57 23.82 6.06
C ARG A 194 -14.27 24.65 4.99
N GLN A 195 -13.70 25.80 4.61
CA GLN A 195 -14.17 26.60 3.48
C GLN A 195 -14.17 25.84 2.14
N TYR A 196 -13.43 24.74 2.02
CA TYR A 196 -13.42 23.86 0.85
C TYR A 196 -14.54 22.80 0.87
N GLN A 197 -15.56 22.97 1.73
CA GLN A 197 -16.76 22.15 1.69
C GLN A 197 -17.34 22.11 0.26
N ASN A 198 -17.76 20.92 -0.17
CA ASN A 198 -18.30 20.60 -1.50
C ASN A 198 -17.28 20.66 -2.65
N TYR A 199 -16.01 21.00 -2.39
CA TYR A 199 -14.95 20.83 -3.39
C TYR A 199 -14.67 19.34 -3.63
N PHE A 200 -14.14 19.06 -4.80
CA PHE A 200 -13.69 17.74 -5.22
C PHE A 200 -12.20 17.59 -5.00
N TYR A 201 -11.73 16.36 -4.90
CA TYR A 201 -10.31 16.05 -4.70
C TYR A 201 -9.88 14.75 -5.35
N LEU A 202 -8.58 14.69 -5.61
CA LEU A 202 -7.83 13.51 -6.03
C LEU A 202 -6.51 13.46 -5.26
N TYR A 203 -6.02 12.25 -5.00
CA TYR A 203 -4.64 12.06 -4.54
C TYR A 203 -3.71 11.94 -5.74
N GLU A 204 -2.59 12.64 -5.68
CA GLU A 204 -1.46 12.43 -6.56
C GLU A 204 -0.42 11.60 -5.80
N VAL A 205 -0.37 10.31 -6.11
CA VAL A 205 0.46 9.33 -5.41
C VAL A 205 1.67 8.99 -6.27
N THR A 206 2.84 9.43 -5.84
CA THR A 206 4.12 9.05 -6.46
C THR A 206 4.63 7.78 -5.79
N VAL A 207 4.67 6.67 -6.52
CA VAL A 207 5.07 5.35 -6.01
C VAL A 207 5.79 4.54 -7.08
N PHE A 208 6.69 3.65 -6.67
CA PHE A 208 7.33 2.73 -7.60
C PHE A 208 6.31 1.71 -8.11
N GLN A 209 6.20 1.58 -9.43
CA GLN A 209 5.32 0.64 -10.10
C GLN A 209 6.09 -0.59 -10.59
N PRO A 210 5.88 -1.77 -9.99
CA PRO A 210 6.62 -2.98 -10.36
C PRO A 210 6.45 -3.36 -11.83
N LEU A 211 5.27 -3.13 -12.43
CA LEU A 211 4.96 -3.53 -13.81
C LEU A 211 5.74 -2.73 -14.86
N THR A 212 6.06 -1.48 -14.57
CA THR A 212 6.78 -0.58 -15.48
C THR A 212 8.23 -0.37 -15.08
N ASP A 213 8.64 -0.87 -13.90
CA ASP A 213 9.96 -0.70 -13.29
C ASP A 213 10.35 0.79 -13.22
N ARG A 214 9.39 1.64 -12.84
CA ARG A 214 9.53 3.11 -12.79
C ARG A 214 8.84 3.71 -11.58
N LEU A 215 9.36 4.85 -11.13
CA LEU A 215 8.63 5.75 -10.24
C LEU A 215 7.56 6.49 -11.05
N GLU A 216 6.29 6.32 -10.69
CA GLU A 216 5.15 6.91 -11.42
C GLU A 216 4.27 7.72 -10.46
N THR A 217 3.64 8.76 -10.98
CA THR A 217 2.60 9.50 -10.24
C THR A 217 1.24 9.11 -10.79
N SER A 218 0.45 8.45 -9.95
CA SER A 218 -0.94 8.10 -10.25
C SER A 218 -1.87 9.14 -9.65
N ILE A 219 -2.86 9.58 -10.43
CA ILE A 219 -3.93 10.44 -9.95
C ILE A 219 -5.12 9.53 -9.65
N VAL A 220 -5.53 9.45 -8.39
CA VAL A 220 -6.51 8.47 -7.92
C VAL A 220 -7.56 9.11 -7.01
N THR A 221 -8.77 8.55 -7.03
CA THR A 221 -9.80 8.86 -6.05
C THR A 221 -9.49 8.24 -4.70
N ASP A 222 -10.15 8.72 -3.65
CA ASP A 222 -10.05 8.15 -2.31
C ASP A 222 -10.74 6.77 -2.26
N PRO A 223 -10.04 5.69 -1.86
CA PRO A 223 -10.68 4.39 -1.61
C PRO A 223 -11.79 4.44 -0.56
N TYR A 224 -11.77 5.45 0.31
CA TYR A 224 -12.72 5.73 1.39
C TYR A 224 -13.63 6.93 1.08
N SER A 225 -13.86 7.23 -0.21
CA SER A 225 -14.75 8.32 -0.63
C SER A 225 -16.16 8.20 -0.03
N LEU A 226 -16.65 9.30 0.58
CA LEU A 226 -18.03 9.40 1.07
C LEU A 226 -19.00 9.97 0.02
N SER A 227 -18.49 10.75 -0.94
CA SER A 227 -19.23 11.27 -2.09
C SER A 227 -18.28 11.41 -3.29
N LEU A 228 -18.85 11.46 -4.49
CA LEU A 228 -18.15 11.37 -5.77
C LEU A 228 -18.76 12.34 -6.80
N SER A 229 -17.94 12.80 -7.73
CA SER A 229 -18.44 13.42 -8.96
C SER A 229 -19.08 12.38 -9.90
N THR A 230 -19.71 12.85 -10.98
CA THR A 230 -20.26 11.99 -12.03
C THR A 230 -19.22 10.98 -12.52
N ASN A 231 -19.64 9.71 -12.59
CA ASN A 231 -18.81 8.56 -12.96
C ASN A 231 -17.61 8.29 -12.03
N GLY A 232 -17.60 8.86 -10.81
CA GLY A 232 -16.53 8.59 -9.84
C GLY A 232 -15.18 9.15 -10.25
N THR A 233 -15.16 10.22 -11.06
CA THR A 233 -13.91 10.78 -11.59
C THR A 233 -13.13 11.62 -10.58
N LYS A 234 -13.80 12.09 -9.51
CA LYS A 234 -13.21 12.81 -8.38
C LYS A 234 -13.96 12.45 -7.09
N SER A 235 -13.25 12.41 -5.97
CA SER A 235 -13.85 12.32 -4.63
C SER A 235 -14.36 13.70 -4.20
N GLN A 236 -15.31 13.77 -3.26
CA GLN A 236 -15.84 15.05 -2.78
C GLN A 236 -15.62 15.24 -1.28
N LEU A 237 -15.20 16.44 -0.89
CA LEU A 237 -15.19 16.90 0.50
C LEU A 237 -16.63 17.19 0.93
N VAL A 238 -17.24 16.24 1.63
CA VAL A 238 -18.60 16.37 2.14
C VAL A 238 -18.65 16.01 3.63
N ASP A 239 -19.44 16.77 4.38
CA ASP A 239 -19.80 16.43 5.75
C ASP A 239 -21.15 15.72 5.79
N THR A 240 -21.09 14.41 5.97
CA THR A 240 -22.27 13.55 6.04
C THR A 240 -23.06 13.70 7.35
N ASP A 241 -22.50 14.37 8.35
CA ASP A 241 -23.19 14.66 9.61
C ASP A 241 -23.92 16.02 9.60
N SER A 242 -23.70 16.83 8.55
CA SER A 242 -24.35 18.14 8.41
C SER A 242 -25.85 18.04 8.17
N ALA A 243 -26.60 19.09 8.55
CA ALA A 243 -28.05 19.13 8.32
C ALA A 243 -28.42 19.15 6.83
N GLU A 244 -27.53 19.64 5.96
CA GLU A 244 -27.75 19.72 4.50
C GLU A 244 -27.75 18.34 3.83
N THR A 245 -27.05 17.36 4.43
CA THR A 245 -26.95 16.00 3.89
C THR A 245 -27.96 15.04 4.49
N LYS A 246 -28.85 15.54 5.37
CA LYS A 246 -29.84 14.75 6.10
C LYS A 246 -31.26 15.14 5.68
N PRO A 247 -32.12 14.19 5.30
CA PRO A 247 -33.53 14.49 5.11
C PRO A 247 -34.19 14.86 6.44
N TYR A 248 -35.33 15.54 6.37
CA TYR A 248 -36.12 15.87 7.57
C TYR A 248 -36.42 14.60 8.39
N GLY A 249 -36.15 14.67 9.70
CA GLY A 249 -36.40 13.56 10.63
C GLY A 249 -35.31 12.49 10.68
N TRP A 250 -34.21 12.61 9.92
CA TRP A 250 -33.13 11.60 9.88
C TRP A 250 -32.56 11.24 11.25
N ASP A 251 -32.22 12.25 12.07
CA ASP A 251 -31.63 12.03 13.39
C ASP A 251 -32.61 11.41 14.41
N TYR A 252 -33.91 11.37 14.09
CA TYR A 252 -34.97 10.81 14.93
C TYR A 252 -35.54 9.50 14.38
N LEU A 253 -34.97 8.96 13.30
CA LEU A 253 -35.46 7.77 12.63
C LEU A 253 -35.31 6.54 13.54
N ASN A 254 -36.45 6.00 13.99
CA ASN A 254 -36.52 4.70 14.66
C ASN A 254 -36.87 3.62 13.63
N LYS A 255 -36.06 2.56 13.56
CA LYS A 255 -36.34 1.42 12.67
C LYS A 255 -37.61 0.68 13.14
N PRO A 256 -38.50 0.26 12.22
CA PRO A 256 -39.68 -0.51 12.60
C PRO A 256 -39.30 -1.85 13.23
N VAL A 257 -40.15 -2.36 14.13
CA VAL A 257 -39.96 -3.67 14.77
C VAL A 257 -40.01 -4.78 13.71
N LEU A 258 -39.03 -5.68 13.73
CA LEU A 258 -38.98 -6.83 12.83
C LEU A 258 -39.81 -7.99 13.40
N ASN A 259 -41.02 -8.20 12.88
CA ASN A 259 -42.00 -9.17 13.40
C ASN A 259 -41.87 -10.61 12.85
N SER A 260 -40.80 -10.95 12.11
CA SER A 260 -40.75 -12.17 11.28
C SER A 260 -39.70 -13.22 11.65
N PHE A 261 -39.30 -13.34 12.91
CA PHE A 261 -38.64 -14.57 13.40
C PHE A 261 -39.69 -15.46 14.08
N LYS A 262 -40.24 -16.42 13.33
CA LYS A 262 -41.02 -17.54 13.86
C LYS A 262 -40.36 -18.85 13.44
#